data_AF-A0A1V4M8H6-F1
#
_entry.id   AF-A0A1V4M8H6-F1
#
_cell.length_a   1.000
_cell.length_b   1.000
_cell.length_c   1.000
_cell.angle_alpha   90.00
_cell.angle_beta   90.00
_cell.angle_gamma   90.00
#
_symmetry.space_group_name_H-M   'P 1'
#
loop_
_entity.id
_entity.type
_entity.pdbx_description
1 polymer ?
#
loop_
_entity_poly.entity_id
_entity_poly.type
_entity_poly.pdbx_seq_one_letter_code
_entity_poly.pdbx_strand_id
1 'polypeptide(L)' 'MLLSYTDIFADNRDRTTVKAEMTTEHPASSYGQPVLVLEDGGALDLASWVFNDYQIEEATEDEVLALQDYLSKLSL' A
#
# COMPACT_ATOMS: atom_id res chain seq x y z
N MET A 1 -0.28 0.77 -9.10
CA MET A 1 -1.12 -0.20 -8.37
C MET A 1 -2.52 0.37 -8.11
N LEU A 2 -3.55 -0.47 -8.10
CA LEU A 2 -4.90 -0.14 -7.64
C LEU A 2 -5.16 -0.87 -6.32
N LEU A 3 -5.50 -0.11 -5.29
CA LEU A 3 -5.87 -0.62 -3.98
C LEU A 3 -7.36 -0.39 -3.73
N SER A 4 -7.95 -1.19 -2.85
CA SER A 4 -9.25 -0.89 -2.26
C SER A 4 -9.22 -0.99 -0.75
N TYR A 5 -9.99 -0.16 -0.06
CA TYR A 5 -10.04 -0.09 1.40
C TYR A 5 -11.46 0.22 1.89
N THR A 6 -11.70 -0.06 3.17
CA THR A 6 -12.91 0.30 3.90
C THR A 6 -12.58 1.40 4.89
N ASP A 7 -13.20 2.57 4.75
CA ASP A 7 -13.05 3.64 5.73
C ASP A 7 -13.79 3.27 7.02
N ILE A 8 -13.03 3.08 8.11
CA ILE A 8 -13.60 2.75 9.42
C ILE A 8 -14.41 3.88 10.05
N PHE A 9 -14.29 5.10 9.52
CA PHE A 9 -15.02 6.28 9.97
C PHE A 9 -16.25 6.60 9.11
N ALA A 10 -16.43 5.92 7.97
CA ALA A 10 -17.59 6.11 7.11
C ALA A 10 -18.85 5.43 7.68
N ASP A 11 -20.02 6.02 7.41
CA ASP A 11 -21.33 5.51 7.86
C ASP A 11 -21.67 4.13 7.23
N ASN A 12 -21.11 3.84 6.06
CA ASN A 12 -21.19 2.55 5.37
C ASN A 12 -19.79 1.90 5.28
N ARG A 13 -19.77 0.57 5.19
CA ARG A 13 -18.52 -0.20 5.01
C ARG A 13 -18.27 -0.54 3.55
N ASP A 14 -18.62 0.39 2.66
CA ASP A 14 -18.41 0.20 1.24
C ASP A 14 -16.92 0.36 0.93
N ARG A 15 -16.40 -0.50 0.04
CA ARG A 15 -15.01 -0.41 -0.41
C ARG A 15 -14.83 0.75 -1.37
N THR A 16 -13.80 1.54 -1.13
CA THR A 16 -13.34 2.61 -2.02
C THR A 16 -12.04 2.21 -2.68
N THR A 17 -11.89 2.50 -3.97
CA THR A 17 -10.65 2.26 -4.71
C THR A 17 -9.78 3.51 -4.76
N VAL A 18 -8.47 3.32 -4.70
CA VAL A 18 -7.46 4.38 -4.76
C VAL A 18 -6.23 3.88 -5.50
N LYS A 19 -5.56 4.75 -6.25
CA LYS A 19 -4.26 4.39 -6.84
C LYS A 19 -3.14 4.56 -5.82
N ALA A 20 -2.17 3.66 -5.94
CA ALA A 20 -0.93 3.75 -5.19
C ALA A 20 0.26 3.46 -6.09
N GLU A 21 1.39 4.06 -5.75
CA GLU A 21 2.69 3.81 -6.37
C GLU A 21 3.65 3.24 -5.34
N MET A 22 4.41 2.22 -5.72
CA MET A 22 5.48 1.71 -4.87
C MET A 22 6.81 2.38 -5.25
N THR A 23 7.45 3.05 -4.31
CA THR A 23 8.68 3.81 -4.56
C THR A 23 9.65 3.78 -3.37
N THR A 24 10.94 3.96 -3.65
CA THR A 24 12.00 4.18 -2.66
C THR A 24 12.45 5.64 -2.58
N GLU A 25 11.88 6.52 -3.40
CA GLU A 25 12.27 7.94 -3.48
C GLU A 25 11.48 8.84 -2.52
N HIS A 26 10.46 8.29 -1.85
CA HIS A 26 9.63 9.04 -0.91
C HIS A 26 10.35 9.24 0.44
N PRO A 27 10.18 10.40 1.14
CA PRO A 27 10.84 10.65 2.43
C PRO A 27 10.54 9.64 3.54
N ALA A 28 9.42 8.91 3.44
CA ALA A 28 9.09 7.82 4.36
C ALA A 28 9.86 6.52 4.08
N SER A 29 10.49 6.39 2.91
CA SER A 29 11.39 5.28 2.60
C SER A 29 12.66 5.41 3.43
N SER A 30 13.05 4.31 4.08
CA SER A 30 14.27 4.22 4.88
C SER A 30 15.03 2.95 4.53
N TYR A 31 16.36 3.01 4.53
CA TYR A 31 17.23 1.87 4.21
C TYR A 31 16.95 1.22 2.84
N GLY A 32 16.44 1.99 1.88
CA GLY A 32 16.04 1.50 0.56
C GLY A 32 14.80 0.59 0.56
N GLN A 33 14.04 0.56 1.65
CA GLN A 33 12.78 -0.18 1.71
C GLN A 33 11.69 0.57 0.94
N PRO A 34 11.01 -0.08 -0.02
CA PRO A 34 9.95 0.56 -0.76
C PRO A 34 8.78 0.92 0.16
N VAL A 35 8.08 2.00 -0.16
CA VAL A 35 6.83 2.41 0.48
C VAL A 35 5.74 2.56 -0.58
N LEU A 36 4.49 2.33 -0.18
CA LEU A 36 3.33 2.61 -1.03
C LEU A 36 2.88 4.05 -0.78
N VAL A 37 2.80 4.85 -1.84
CA VAL A 37 2.38 6.25 -1.81
C VAL A 37 1.03 6.38 -2.50
N LEU A 38 0.06 6.97 -1.83
CA LEU A 38 -1.28 7.24 -2.35
C LEU A 38 -1.29 8.50 -3.22
N GLU A 39 -2.37 8.73 -3.98
CA GLU A 39 -2.51 9.91 -4.86
C GLU A 39 -2.43 11.26 -4.14
N ASP A 40 -2.70 11.29 -2.83
CA ASP A 40 -2.56 12.49 -1.99
C ASP A 40 -1.12 12.76 -1.54
N GLY A 41 -0.17 11.90 -1.93
CA GLY A 41 1.23 11.96 -1.53
C GLY A 41 1.52 11.36 -0.16
N GLY A 42 0.52 10.83 0.53
CA GLY A 42 0.68 10.11 1.80
C GLY A 42 1.29 8.74 1.58
N ALA A 43 2.27 8.36 2.39
CA ALA A 43 2.76 6.98 2.44
C ALA A 43 1.83 6.13 3.31
N LEU A 44 1.40 4.98 2.78
CA LEU A 44 0.54 4.04 3.45
C LEU A 44 1.34 3.21 4.47
N ASP A 45 1.04 3.42 5.75
CA ASP A 45 1.65 2.68 6.85
C ASP A 45 0.89 1.37 7.17
N LEU A 46 1.55 0.47 7.91
CA LEU A 46 0.99 -0.85 8.25
C LEU A 46 -0.26 -0.77 9.13
N ALA A 47 -0.38 0.22 10.03
CA ALA A 47 -1.55 0.34 10.89
C ALA A 47 -2.76 0.74 10.04
N SER A 48 -2.61 1.76 9.19
CA SER A 48 -3.64 2.19 8.23
C SER A 48 -4.03 1.06 7.27
N TRP A 49 -3.06 0.28 6.79
CA TRP A 49 -3.30 -0.91 5.96
C TRP A 49 -4.24 -1.90 6.64
N VAL A 50 -3.94 -2.26 7.89
CA VAL A 50 -4.70 -3.27 8.65
C VAL A 50 -6.06 -2.74 9.08
N PHE A 51 -6.13 -1.53 9.62
CA PHE A 51 -7.38 -1.00 10.17
C PHE A 51 -8.43 -0.75 9.09
N ASN A 52 -8.01 -0.25 7.92
CA ASN A 52 -8.92 0.02 6.80
C ASN A 52 -9.05 -1.17 5.84
N ASP A 53 -8.54 -2.35 6.19
CA ASP A 53 -8.64 -3.57 5.37
C ASP A 53 -8.18 -3.33 3.92
N TYR A 54 -7.00 -2.74 3.73
CA TYR A 54 -6.48 -2.48 2.39
C TYR A 54 -6.23 -3.81 1.64
N GLN A 55 -6.64 -3.83 0.37
CA GLN A 55 -6.45 -4.95 -0.55
C GLN A 55 -5.87 -4.46 -1.87
N ILE A 56 -5.05 -5.29 -2.50
CA ILE A 56 -4.52 -5.03 -3.83
C ILE A 56 -5.52 -5.60 -4.83
N GLU A 57 -6.14 -4.74 -5.63
CA GLU A 57 -7.08 -5.13 -6.68
C GLU A 57 -6.33 -5.40 -7.99
N GLU A 58 -5.38 -4.52 -8.32
CA GLU A 58 -4.57 -4.62 -9.53
C GLU A 58 -3.13 -4.16 -9.25
N ALA A 59 -2.17 -4.92 -9.76
CA ALA A 59 -0.75 -4.58 -9.71
C ALA A 59 -0.08 -5.02 -11.02
N THR A 60 0.94 -4.29 -11.45
CA THR A 60 1.80 -4.73 -12.57
C THR A 60 2.69 -5.90 -12.14
N GLU A 61 3.25 -6.64 -13.09
CA GLU A 61 4.20 -7.73 -12.78
C GLU A 61 5.40 -7.22 -11.96
N ASP A 62 5.94 -6.05 -12.32
CA ASP A 62 7.05 -5.42 -11.60
C ASP A 62 6.66 -5.07 -10.15
N GLU A 63 5.45 -4.54 -9.95
CA GLU A 63 4.92 -4.23 -8.62
C GLU A 63 4.73 -5.50 -7.77
N VAL A 64 4.22 -6.57 -8.37
CA VAL A 64 4.05 -7.86 -7.68
C VAL A 64 5.41 -8.44 -7.30
N LEU A 65 6.40 -8.41 -8.19
CA LEU A 65 7.76 -8.90 -7.92
C LEU A 65 8.42 -8.12 -6.78
N ALA A 66 8.31 -6.79 -6.79
CA ALA A 66 8.89 -5.97 -5.74
C ALA A 66 8.17 -6.17 -4.39
N LEU A 67 6.84 -6.40 -4.38
CA LEU A 67 6.12 -6.80 -3.17
C LEU A 67 6.58 -8.17 -2.64
N GLN A 68 6.75 -9.16 -3.52
CA GLN A 68 7.23 -10.49 -3.14
C GLN A 68 8.65 -10.44 -2.57
N ASP A 69 9.55 -9.68 -3.20
CA ASP A 69 10.90 -9.46 -2.69
C ASP A 69 10.87 -8.78 -1.31
N TYR A 70 10.06 -7.73 -1.15
CA TYR A 70 9.88 -7.05 0.13
C TYR A 70 9.35 -7.99 1.23
N LEU A 71 8.31 -8.78 0.93
CA LEU A 71 7.72 -9.75 1.86
C LEU A 71 8.72 -10.87 2.22
N SER A 72 9.54 -11.32 1.28
CA SER A 72 10.58 -12.33 1.53
C SER A 72 11.66 -11.84 2.52
N LYS A 73 11.88 -10.52 2.58
CA LYS A 73 12.81 -9.88 3.53
C LYS A 73 12.18 -9.63 4.90
N LEU A 74 10.85 -9.64 4.99
CA LEU A 74 10.08 -9.50 6.23
C LEU A 74 9.82 -10.84 6.93
N SER A 75 9.90 -11.97 6.22
CA SER A 75 9.89 -13.28 6.88
C SER A 75 11.21 -13.50 7.63
N LEU A 76 11.14 -13.38 8.97
CA LEU A 76 12.15 -13.84 9.92
C LEU A 76 12.38 -15.36 9.81
#